data_AF-A0A9X6S5A0-F1
#
_entry.id   AF-A0A9X6S5A0-F1
#
_cell.length_a   1.000
_cell.length_b   1.000
_cell.length_c   1.000
_cell.angle_alpha   90.00
_cell.angle_beta   90.00
_cell.angle_gamma   90.00
#
_symmetry.space_group_name_H-M   'P 1'
#
loop_
_entity.id
_entity.type
_entity.pdbx_description
1 polymer ?
#
loop_
_entity_poly.entity_id
_entity_poly.type
_entity_poly.pdbx_seq_one_letter_code
_entity_poly.pdbx_strand_id
1 'polypeptide(L)'
;MPQYNPKEAIRNGNLRQKQRYYERSIRDAKKRLKIAEELEDEQMITRTKTLISARQKKLREYIKETNKVYGSKRDILTRDYDREQITYRKKKLDQSNKTESQKHVEAKIKSGQWGTKINPEKQAPHMESTKLEGKSYLYDSEDPQELLDKYAGKGKLNKNKKGFGNKETVHVDHIVGVDYNSGKETDWIKIHYSKKRIHIVPIKHDVEHEE
;
A
#
# COMPACT_ATOMS: atom_id res chain seq x y z
N MET A 1 15.67 -23.27 4.18
CA MET A 1 14.52 -22.47 3.70
C MET A 1 14.70 -22.23 2.20
N PRO A 2 13.64 -22.24 1.37
CA PRO A 2 13.81 -21.98 -0.06
C PRO A 2 14.23 -20.53 -0.27
N GLN A 3 15.40 -20.34 -0.85
CA GLN A 3 16.00 -19.05 -1.14
C GLN A 3 15.39 -18.53 -2.45
N TYR A 4 14.52 -17.51 -2.38
CA TYR A 4 13.93 -16.91 -3.59
C TYR A 4 14.95 -16.01 -4.30
N ASN A 5 14.91 -16.01 -5.63
CA ASN A 5 15.80 -15.20 -6.46
C ASN A 5 15.36 -13.71 -6.41
N PRO A 6 16.22 -12.77 -5.98
CA PRO A 6 15.86 -11.35 -5.90
C PRO A 6 15.32 -10.75 -7.21
N LYS A 7 15.79 -11.22 -8.37
CA LYS A 7 15.29 -10.78 -9.68
C LYS A 7 13.84 -11.21 -9.92
N GLU A 8 13.50 -12.41 -9.45
CA GLU A 8 12.15 -12.96 -9.57
C GLU A 8 11.17 -12.20 -8.67
N ALA A 9 11.58 -11.88 -7.44
CA ALA A 9 10.76 -11.08 -6.52
C ALA A 9 10.49 -9.67 -7.06
N ILE A 10 11.51 -8.98 -7.62
CA ILE A 10 11.34 -7.67 -8.26
C ILE A 10 10.36 -7.79 -9.45
N ARG A 11 10.51 -8.82 -10.28
CA ARG A 11 9.60 -9.08 -11.40
C ARG A 11 8.16 -9.30 -10.92
N ASN A 12 7.96 -10.13 -9.90
CA ASN A 12 6.64 -10.39 -9.32
C ASN A 12 6.02 -9.13 -8.71
N GLY A 13 6.83 -8.31 -8.04
CA GLY A 13 6.43 -6.98 -7.55
C GLY A 13 5.95 -6.06 -8.67
N ASN A 14 6.66 -6.01 -9.80
CA ASN A 14 6.25 -5.23 -10.97
C ASN A 14 4.94 -5.74 -11.59
N LEU A 15 4.74 -7.07 -11.64
CA LEU A 15 3.50 -7.67 -12.15
C LEU A 15 2.30 -7.29 -11.27
N ARG A 16 2.47 -7.34 -9.94
CA ARG A 16 1.45 -6.90 -8.97
C ARG A 16 1.18 -5.41 -9.07
N GLN A 17 2.20 -4.58 -9.25
CA GLN A 17 2.04 -3.14 -9.44
C GLN A 17 1.22 -2.81 -10.71
N LYS A 18 1.41 -3.58 -11.79
CA LYS A 18 0.62 -3.44 -13.01
C LYS A 18 -0.83 -3.94 -12.84
N GLN A 19 -1.06 -5.01 -12.07
CA GLN A 19 -2.42 -5.41 -11.67
C GLN A 19 -3.12 -4.25 -10.93
N ARG A 20 -2.43 -3.63 -9.96
CA ARG A 20 -2.95 -2.49 -9.18
C ARG A 20 -3.26 -1.27 -10.03
N TYR A 21 -2.51 -1.04 -11.11
CA TYR A 21 -2.85 0.02 -12.08
C TYR A 21 -4.24 -0.20 -12.68
N TYR A 22 -4.57 -1.42 -13.09
CA TYR A 22 -5.90 -1.75 -13.60
C TYR A 22 -6.97 -1.61 -12.51
N GLU A 23 -6.74 -2.11 -11.30
CA GLU A 23 -7.67 -2.00 -10.17
C GLU A 23 -8.00 -0.53 -9.84
N ARG A 24 -6.98 0.34 -9.75
CA ARG A 24 -7.18 1.80 -9.57
C ARG A 24 -7.99 2.40 -10.71
N SER A 25 -7.70 2.03 -11.95
CA SER A 25 -8.46 2.54 -13.10
C SER A 25 -9.93 2.13 -13.04
N ILE A 26 -10.25 0.93 -12.55
CA ILE A 26 -11.63 0.46 -12.37
C ILE A 26 -12.31 1.28 -11.26
N ARG A 27 -11.63 1.48 -10.14
CA ARG A 27 -12.13 2.27 -9.01
C ARG A 27 -12.46 3.71 -9.42
N ASP A 28 -11.60 4.34 -10.22
CA ASP A 28 -11.84 5.71 -10.70
C ASP A 28 -13.01 5.78 -11.69
N ALA A 29 -13.20 4.75 -12.54
CA ALA A 29 -14.40 4.67 -13.38
C ALA A 29 -15.67 4.50 -12.55
N LYS A 30 -15.65 3.65 -11.52
CA LYS A 30 -16.79 3.50 -10.60
C LYS A 30 -17.12 4.83 -9.90
N LYS A 31 -16.10 5.66 -9.54
CA LYS A 31 -16.35 6.97 -8.91
C LYS A 31 -17.07 7.91 -9.87
N ARG A 32 -16.67 7.89 -11.15
CA ARG A 32 -17.34 8.64 -12.21
C ARG A 32 -18.78 8.17 -12.44
N LEU A 33 -19.00 6.85 -12.38
CA LEU A 33 -20.34 6.28 -12.49
C LEU A 33 -21.24 6.85 -11.40
N LYS A 34 -20.74 6.87 -10.16
CA LYS A 34 -21.50 7.41 -9.04
C LYS A 34 -21.85 8.90 -9.21
N ILE A 35 -20.90 9.71 -9.68
CA ILE A 35 -21.16 11.13 -9.97
C ILE A 35 -22.20 11.28 -11.08
N ALA A 36 -22.13 10.44 -12.13
CA ALA A 36 -23.12 10.45 -13.20
C ALA A 36 -24.51 10.02 -12.71
N GLU A 37 -24.58 9.05 -11.78
CA GLU A 37 -25.82 8.65 -11.10
C GLU A 37 -26.37 9.79 -10.23
N GLU A 38 -25.53 10.52 -9.49
CA GLU A 38 -25.92 11.68 -8.68
C GLU A 38 -26.42 12.87 -9.53
N LEU A 39 -25.92 13.00 -10.76
CA LEU A 39 -26.33 14.04 -11.72
C LEU A 39 -27.45 13.58 -12.67
N GLU A 40 -27.94 12.34 -12.52
CA GLU A 40 -28.96 11.72 -13.38
C GLU A 40 -28.61 11.75 -14.89
N ASP A 41 -27.32 11.74 -15.24
CA ASP A 41 -26.84 11.74 -16.63
C ASP A 41 -26.83 10.31 -17.21
N GLU A 42 -27.95 9.89 -17.78
CA GLU A 42 -28.14 8.55 -18.36
C GLU A 42 -27.11 8.16 -19.42
N GLN A 43 -26.70 9.12 -20.26
CA GLN A 43 -25.71 8.88 -21.30
C GLN A 43 -24.35 8.58 -20.67
N MET A 44 -23.96 9.36 -19.66
CA MET A 44 -22.71 9.18 -18.95
C MET A 44 -22.70 7.92 -18.07
N ILE A 45 -23.83 7.56 -17.46
CA ILE A 45 -24.01 6.29 -16.74
C ILE A 45 -23.72 5.11 -17.67
N THR A 46 -24.37 5.08 -18.85
CA THR A 46 -24.21 3.98 -19.82
C THR A 46 -22.78 3.85 -20.32
N ARG A 47 -22.17 4.97 -20.70
CA ARG A 47 -20.76 5.01 -21.13
C ARG A 47 -19.83 4.53 -20.03
N THR A 48 -20.06 4.94 -18.79
CA THR A 48 -19.16 4.60 -17.67
C THR A 48 -19.31 3.13 -17.26
N LYS A 49 -20.52 2.57 -17.27
CA LYS A 49 -20.74 1.11 -17.09
C LYS A 49 -19.95 0.30 -18.12
N THR A 50 -20.05 0.67 -19.39
CA THR A 50 -19.29 0.02 -20.48
C THR A 50 -17.78 0.10 -20.25
N LEU A 51 -17.27 1.26 -19.83
CA LEU A 51 -15.86 1.47 -19.51
C LEU A 51 -15.38 0.59 -18.34
N ILE A 52 -16.18 0.46 -17.29
CA ILE A 52 -15.89 -0.42 -16.14
C ILE A 52 -15.76 -1.86 -16.61
N SER A 53 -16.74 -2.37 -17.37
CA SER A 53 -16.72 -3.74 -17.91
C SER A 53 -15.48 -4.00 -18.78
N ALA A 54 -15.12 -3.06 -19.65
CA ALA A 54 -13.93 -3.16 -20.49
C ALA A 54 -12.63 -3.21 -19.66
N ARG A 55 -12.51 -2.38 -18.60
CA ARG A 55 -11.36 -2.37 -17.71
C ARG A 55 -11.26 -3.65 -16.87
N GLN A 56 -12.38 -4.15 -16.35
CA GLN A 56 -12.43 -5.42 -15.64
C GLN A 56 -12.05 -6.60 -16.55
N LYS A 57 -12.45 -6.58 -17.82
CA LYS A 57 -12.03 -7.59 -18.81
C LYS A 57 -10.52 -7.58 -18.99
N LYS A 58 -9.92 -6.40 -19.21
CA LYS A 58 -8.45 -6.24 -19.32
C LYS A 58 -7.71 -6.74 -18.09
N LEU A 59 -8.23 -6.47 -16.88
CA LEU A 59 -7.66 -6.98 -15.64
C LEU A 59 -7.67 -8.52 -15.60
N ARG A 60 -8.80 -9.15 -15.96
CA ARG A 60 -8.92 -10.62 -16.01
C ARG A 60 -7.96 -11.24 -17.02
N GLU A 61 -7.87 -10.65 -18.22
CA GLU A 61 -6.94 -11.10 -19.27
C GLU A 61 -5.50 -10.99 -18.80
N TYR A 62 -5.11 -9.86 -18.22
CA TYR A 62 -3.77 -9.65 -17.68
C TYR A 62 -3.39 -10.67 -16.60
N ILE A 63 -4.29 -10.95 -15.65
CA ILE A 63 -4.07 -11.96 -14.60
C ILE A 63 -3.89 -13.34 -15.22
N LYS A 64 -4.79 -13.72 -16.14
CA LYS A 64 -4.77 -15.02 -16.82
C LYS A 64 -3.48 -15.22 -17.63
N GLU A 65 -3.11 -14.25 -18.45
CA GLU A 65 -1.89 -14.30 -19.27
C GLU A 65 -0.63 -14.36 -18.40
N THR A 66 -0.61 -13.58 -17.31
CA THR A 66 0.52 -13.59 -16.37
C THR A 66 0.65 -14.95 -15.73
N ASN A 67 -0.41 -15.52 -15.13
CA ASN A 67 -0.31 -16.81 -14.46
C ASN A 67 -0.03 -17.96 -15.44
N LYS A 68 -0.49 -17.88 -16.70
CA LYS A 68 -0.15 -18.87 -17.75
C LYS A 68 1.37 -19.02 -17.94
N VAL A 69 2.13 -17.93 -17.79
CA VAL A 69 3.61 -17.95 -17.91
C VAL A 69 4.27 -18.74 -16.76
N TYR A 70 3.66 -18.73 -15.56
CA TYR A 70 4.19 -19.43 -14.38
C TYR A 70 3.67 -20.87 -14.25
N GLY A 71 2.64 -21.23 -15.03
CA GLY A 71 2.10 -22.58 -15.13
C GLY A 71 1.40 -23.07 -13.85
N SER A 72 1.15 -24.37 -13.76
CA SER A 72 0.39 -25.00 -12.66
C SER A 72 1.10 -24.98 -11.29
N LYS A 73 2.31 -24.42 -11.21
CA LYS A 73 3.12 -24.43 -9.99
C LYS A 73 2.62 -23.43 -8.95
N ARG A 74 2.19 -22.24 -9.37
CA ARG A 74 1.63 -21.20 -8.48
C ARG A 74 1.02 -20.03 -9.26
N ASP A 75 -0.11 -19.52 -8.78
CA ASP A 75 -0.65 -18.23 -9.23
C ASP A 75 0.10 -17.06 -8.56
N ILE A 76 0.63 -16.13 -9.36
CA ILE A 76 1.35 -14.96 -8.88
C ILE A 76 0.42 -13.77 -8.65
N LEU A 77 -0.65 -13.71 -9.46
CA LEU A 77 -1.68 -12.69 -9.44
C LEU A 77 -3.05 -13.30 -9.16
N THR A 78 -3.83 -12.65 -8.31
CA THR A 78 -5.20 -13.06 -7.98
C THR A 78 -6.09 -11.83 -8.00
N ARG A 79 -7.28 -11.94 -8.59
CA ARG A 79 -8.22 -10.82 -8.62
C ARG A 79 -8.78 -10.57 -7.23
N ASP A 80 -8.55 -9.38 -6.71
CA ASP A 80 -9.11 -8.91 -5.45
C ASP A 80 -10.25 -7.93 -5.74
N TYR A 81 -11.49 -8.36 -5.46
CA TYR A 81 -12.67 -7.56 -5.71
C TYR A 81 -12.75 -6.34 -4.79
N ASP A 82 -12.24 -6.45 -3.55
CA ASP A 82 -12.29 -5.37 -2.56
C ASP A 82 -11.44 -4.18 -3.01
N ARG A 83 -10.34 -4.45 -3.73
CA ARG A 83 -9.50 -3.39 -4.30
C ARG A 83 -10.20 -2.57 -5.37
N GLU A 84 -11.15 -3.11 -6.11
CA GLU A 84 -11.93 -2.33 -7.06
C GLU A 84 -13.22 -1.75 -6.46
N GLN A 85 -13.57 -2.02 -5.20
CA GLN A 85 -14.75 -1.45 -4.56
C GLN A 85 -14.58 0.04 -4.22
N ILE A 86 -15.70 0.77 -4.23
CA ILE A 86 -15.77 2.11 -3.64
C ILE A 86 -16.28 1.94 -2.23
N THR A 87 -15.40 2.09 -1.24
CA THR A 87 -15.80 2.18 0.15
C THR A 87 -16.13 3.64 0.49
N TYR A 88 -17.41 3.91 0.73
CA TYR A 88 -17.84 5.19 1.31
C TYR A 88 -17.62 5.14 2.82
N ARG A 89 -16.38 5.23 3.28
CA ARG A 89 -16.21 5.78 4.63
C ARG A 89 -16.65 7.24 4.53
N LYS A 90 -17.83 7.56 5.07
CA LYS A 90 -18.14 8.92 5.54
C LYS A 90 -17.07 9.25 6.59
N LYS A 91 -15.88 9.64 6.16
CA LYS A 91 -15.03 10.45 7.02
C LYS A 91 -15.79 11.76 7.12
N LYS A 92 -16.47 11.97 8.25
CA LYS A 92 -16.44 13.31 8.82
C LYS A 92 -14.96 13.66 8.84
N LEU A 93 -14.55 14.54 7.92
CA LEU A 93 -13.23 15.11 7.94
C LEU A 93 -13.26 16.09 9.11
N ASP A 94 -13.11 15.55 10.32
CA ASP A 94 -12.73 16.37 11.45
C ASP A 94 -11.29 16.82 11.19
N GLN A 95 -11.17 17.98 10.54
CA GLN A 95 -9.91 18.67 10.30
C GLN A 95 -9.39 19.36 11.57
N SER A 96 -10.07 19.27 12.72
CA SER A 96 -9.73 20.05 13.91
C SER A 96 -8.68 19.43 14.82
N ASN A 97 -8.47 18.10 14.80
CA ASN A 97 -7.57 17.43 15.76
C ASN A 97 -6.47 16.56 15.12
N LYS A 98 -5.74 17.06 14.10
CA LYS A 98 -4.48 16.41 13.68
C LYS A 98 -3.39 16.65 14.73
N THR A 99 -2.66 15.61 15.11
CA THR A 99 -1.48 15.75 15.97
C THR A 99 -0.38 16.55 15.27
N GLU A 100 0.54 17.13 16.04
CA GLU A 100 1.69 17.84 15.48
C GLU A 100 2.52 16.96 14.55
N SER A 101 2.66 15.66 14.88
CA SER A 101 3.32 14.68 14.01
C SER A 101 2.63 14.56 12.66
N GLN A 102 1.30 14.39 12.65
CA GLN A 102 0.53 14.23 11.42
C GLN A 102 0.61 15.48 10.54
N LYS A 103 0.51 16.68 11.15
CA LYS A 103 0.72 17.96 10.46
C LYS A 103 2.13 18.06 9.86
N HIS A 104 3.15 17.61 10.58
CA HIS A 104 4.54 17.63 10.11
C HIS A 104 4.75 16.69 8.92
N VAL A 105 4.26 15.45 8.97
CA VAL A 105 4.34 14.50 7.85
C VAL A 105 3.70 15.11 6.60
N GLU A 106 2.48 15.65 6.74
CA GLU A 106 1.76 16.26 5.63
C GLU A 106 2.52 17.45 5.03
N ALA A 107 3.10 18.32 5.86
CA ALA A 107 3.90 19.44 5.39
C ALA A 107 5.17 18.99 4.65
N LYS A 108 5.85 17.94 5.13
CA LYS A 108 7.05 17.38 4.48
C LYS A 108 6.76 16.71 3.14
N ILE A 109 5.62 16.05 3.03
CA ILE A 109 5.15 15.47 1.76
C ILE A 109 4.73 16.58 0.78
N LYS A 110 3.92 17.56 1.23
CA LYS A 110 3.49 18.69 0.38
C LYS A 110 4.65 19.52 -0.15
N SER A 111 5.68 19.74 0.66
CA SER A 111 6.90 20.45 0.25
C SER A 111 7.84 19.61 -0.63
N GLY A 112 7.54 18.31 -0.86
CA GLY A 112 8.37 17.41 -1.65
C GLY A 112 9.71 17.05 -0.99
N GLN A 113 9.91 17.39 0.28
CA GLN A 113 11.07 16.98 1.06
C GLN A 113 11.04 15.47 1.31
N TRP A 114 9.84 14.91 1.50
CA TRP A 114 9.59 13.47 1.52
C TRP A 114 8.84 13.06 0.26
N GLY A 115 9.26 11.95 -0.34
CA GLY A 115 8.57 11.38 -1.48
C GLY A 115 7.27 10.71 -1.09
N THR A 116 6.59 10.15 -2.09
CA THR A 116 5.33 9.41 -1.93
C THR A 116 5.40 8.01 -2.52
N LYS A 117 6.58 7.58 -2.96
CA LYS A 117 6.79 6.29 -3.63
C LYS A 117 7.76 5.43 -2.85
N ILE A 118 7.38 4.18 -2.60
CA ILE A 118 8.26 3.16 -2.03
C ILE A 118 9.45 2.93 -2.96
N ASN A 119 10.63 2.86 -2.37
CA ASN A 119 11.85 2.50 -3.05
C ASN A 119 11.99 0.97 -3.05
N PRO A 120 11.90 0.29 -4.22
CA PRO A 120 11.91 -1.16 -4.28
C PRO A 120 13.20 -1.79 -3.73
N GLU A 121 14.35 -1.18 -3.97
CA GLU A 121 15.65 -1.68 -3.49
C GLU A 121 15.77 -1.60 -1.96
N LYS A 122 15.18 -0.58 -1.34
CA LYS A 122 15.14 -0.44 0.12
C LYS A 122 14.03 -1.24 0.76
N GLN A 123 12.98 -1.56 0.00
CA GLN A 123 11.87 -2.37 0.47
C GLN A 123 12.18 -3.87 0.39
N ALA A 124 12.94 -4.33 -0.62
CA ALA A 124 13.19 -5.75 -0.85
C ALA A 124 13.74 -6.49 0.40
N PRO A 125 14.68 -5.95 1.20
CA PRO A 125 15.13 -6.59 2.43
C PRO A 125 14.04 -6.79 3.50
N HIS A 126 12.85 -6.20 3.32
CA HIS A 126 11.71 -6.20 4.23
C HIS A 126 10.46 -6.84 3.61
N MET A 127 10.62 -7.69 2.61
CA MET A 127 9.53 -8.55 2.08
C MET A 127 9.84 -10.02 2.39
N GLU A 128 8.83 -10.82 2.66
CA GLU A 128 8.93 -12.22 3.07
C GLU A 128 9.83 -13.05 2.14
N SER A 129 9.67 -12.89 0.82
CA SER A 129 10.48 -13.59 -0.19
C SER A 129 11.93 -13.11 -0.29
N THR A 130 12.22 -11.86 0.02
CA THR A 130 13.55 -11.24 -0.20
C THR A 130 14.22 -10.74 1.07
N LYS A 131 13.69 -11.14 2.24
CA LYS A 131 14.21 -10.71 3.52
C LYS A 131 15.68 -11.08 3.65
N LEU A 132 16.45 -10.12 4.15
CA LEU A 132 17.79 -10.41 4.61
C LEU A 132 17.70 -10.92 6.05
N GLU A 133 18.64 -11.79 6.42
CA GLU A 133 18.78 -12.24 7.80
C GLU A 133 18.93 -11.02 8.74
N GLY A 134 18.26 -11.06 9.90
CA GLY A 134 18.25 -9.91 10.81
C GLY A 134 17.19 -8.84 10.53
N LYS A 135 16.23 -9.05 9.61
CA LYS A 135 15.24 -8.03 9.21
C LYS A 135 13.80 -8.49 9.38
N SER A 136 12.97 -7.61 9.92
CA SER A 136 11.52 -7.75 9.89
C SER A 136 11.02 -7.66 8.46
N TYR A 137 9.95 -8.38 8.14
CA TYR A 137 9.45 -8.51 6.79
C TYR A 137 7.93 -8.47 6.71
N LEU A 138 7.40 -7.79 5.69
CA LEU A 138 6.00 -7.84 5.32
C LEU A 138 5.71 -9.15 4.59
N TYR A 139 4.50 -9.67 4.73
CA TYR A 139 4.05 -10.80 3.92
C TYR A 139 4.06 -10.46 2.44
N ASP A 140 4.33 -11.45 1.58
CA ASP A 140 4.31 -11.22 0.13
C ASP A 140 2.90 -10.85 -0.38
N SER A 141 1.85 -11.12 0.39
CA SER A 141 0.47 -10.65 0.13
C SER A 141 0.32 -9.13 0.23
N GLU A 142 1.15 -8.47 1.04
CA GLU A 142 1.06 -7.04 1.31
C GLU A 142 1.58 -6.17 0.16
N ASP A 143 1.03 -4.95 0.07
CA ASP A 143 1.59 -3.91 -0.77
C ASP A 143 2.15 -2.75 0.07
N PRO A 144 3.48 -2.62 0.15
CA PRO A 144 4.11 -1.48 0.80
C PRO A 144 3.62 -0.12 0.27
N GLN A 145 3.27 -0.02 -1.03
CA GLN A 145 2.77 1.25 -1.57
C GLN A 145 1.35 1.56 -1.09
N GLU A 146 0.46 0.58 -1.00
CA GLU A 146 -0.89 0.79 -0.45
C GLU A 146 -0.84 1.08 1.04
N LEU A 147 0.06 0.42 1.79
CA LEU A 147 0.31 0.75 3.18
C LEU A 147 0.77 2.20 3.32
N LEU A 148 1.71 2.66 2.48
CA LEU A 148 2.12 4.07 2.47
C LEU A 148 0.95 5.00 2.13
N ASP A 149 0.25 4.78 1.04
CA ASP A 149 -0.85 5.63 0.57
C ASP A 149 -2.00 5.70 1.60
N LYS A 150 -2.26 4.58 2.28
CA LYS A 150 -3.34 4.46 3.27
C LYS A 150 -2.92 5.00 4.63
N TYR A 151 -1.67 4.84 5.07
CA TYR A 151 -1.28 5.07 6.47
C TYR A 151 -0.28 6.21 6.71
N ALA A 152 0.34 6.75 5.67
CA ALA A 152 1.22 7.91 5.81
C ALA A 152 0.50 9.10 6.47
N GLY A 153 1.12 9.68 7.48
CA GLY A 153 0.60 10.84 8.21
C GLY A 153 -0.60 10.53 9.11
N LYS A 154 -0.76 9.27 9.54
CA LYS A 154 -1.80 8.84 10.49
C LYS A 154 -1.26 8.40 11.84
N GLY A 155 0.03 8.11 11.94
CA GLY A 155 0.70 7.65 13.15
C GLY A 155 1.46 8.74 13.89
N LYS A 156 2.42 8.29 14.70
CA LYS A 156 3.29 9.16 15.51
C LYS A 156 4.70 9.19 14.91
N LEU A 157 5.24 10.39 14.72
CA LEU A 157 6.65 10.55 14.33
C LEU A 157 7.53 10.37 15.55
N ASN A 158 8.67 9.71 15.35
CA ASN A 158 9.71 9.67 16.37
C ASN A 158 10.22 11.09 16.67
N LYS A 159 10.53 11.39 17.92
CA LYS A 159 11.15 12.66 18.33
C LYS A 159 12.62 12.44 18.65
N ASN A 160 13.44 13.37 18.18
CA ASN A 160 14.86 13.46 18.53
C ASN A 160 15.09 14.80 19.27
N LYS A 161 16.28 15.01 19.86
CA LYS A 161 16.65 16.29 20.50
C LYS A 161 16.49 17.54 19.60
N LYS A 162 16.39 17.35 18.27
CA LYS A 162 16.23 18.41 17.26
C LYS A 162 14.80 18.54 16.69
N GLY A 163 13.81 17.89 17.31
CA GLY A 163 12.42 17.87 16.86
C GLY A 163 12.02 16.54 16.19
N PHE A 164 11.04 16.57 15.29
CA PHE A 164 10.55 15.37 14.62
C PHE A 164 11.61 14.73 13.73
N GLY A 165 11.79 13.42 13.90
CA GLY A 165 12.56 12.59 13.00
C GLY A 165 11.78 12.23 11.73
N ASN A 166 12.29 11.24 11.00
CA ASN A 166 11.75 10.80 9.71
C ASN A 166 11.11 9.40 9.77
N LYS A 167 10.85 8.87 10.97
CA LYS A 167 10.24 7.55 11.14
C LYS A 167 8.86 7.73 11.76
N GLU A 168 7.85 7.23 11.08
CA GLU A 168 6.47 7.24 11.57
C GLU A 168 6.07 5.83 11.95
N THR A 169 5.59 5.64 13.19
CA THR A 169 5.01 4.39 13.64
C THR A 169 3.50 4.47 13.49
N VAL A 170 2.90 3.51 12.80
CA VAL A 170 1.47 3.47 12.49
C VAL A 170 0.89 2.09 12.78
N HIS A 171 -0.28 2.06 13.42
CA HIS A 171 -1.12 0.88 13.56
C HIS A 171 -2.00 0.70 12.32
N VAL A 172 -2.05 -0.50 11.77
CA VAL A 172 -2.88 -0.84 10.60
C VAL A 172 -4.06 -1.73 11.00
N ASP A 173 -4.94 -2.04 10.06
CA ASP A 173 -6.20 -2.75 10.35
C ASP A 173 -6.15 -4.28 10.20
N HIS A 174 -4.96 -4.85 9.97
CA HIS A 174 -4.74 -6.28 9.80
C HIS A 174 -3.27 -6.63 10.05
N ILE A 175 -2.97 -7.92 10.23
CA ILE A 175 -1.61 -8.42 10.33
C ILE A 175 -0.91 -8.26 8.97
N VAL A 176 0.26 -7.62 8.97
CA VAL A 176 0.99 -7.26 7.74
C VAL A 176 2.31 -8.02 7.58
N GLY A 177 2.81 -8.67 8.62
CA GLY A 177 4.07 -9.39 8.56
C GLY A 177 4.62 -9.75 9.92
N VAL A 178 5.93 -10.00 9.97
CA VAL A 178 6.63 -10.51 11.15
C VAL A 178 7.75 -9.57 11.57
N ASP A 179 7.77 -9.22 12.85
CA ASP A 179 8.87 -8.51 13.47
C ASP A 179 10.04 -9.46 13.77
N TYR A 180 11.25 -9.10 13.36
CA TYR A 180 12.43 -9.96 13.52
C TYR A 180 12.80 -10.19 14.99
N ASN A 181 12.75 -9.14 15.82
CA ASN A 181 13.22 -9.21 17.20
C ASN A 181 12.36 -10.14 18.06
N SER A 182 11.04 -10.10 17.84
CA SER A 182 10.08 -10.95 18.57
C SER A 182 9.74 -12.25 17.86
N GLY A 183 9.94 -12.33 16.54
CA GLY A 183 9.49 -13.44 15.70
C GLY A 183 7.97 -13.53 15.57
N LYS A 184 7.22 -12.54 16.07
CA LYS A 184 5.75 -12.55 16.10
C LYS A 184 5.16 -11.76 14.94
N GLU A 185 3.98 -12.21 14.53
CA GLU A 185 3.11 -11.47 13.63
C GLU A 185 2.74 -10.10 14.21
N THR A 186 2.58 -9.10 13.35
CA THR A 186 2.28 -7.73 13.77
C THR A 186 1.38 -7.00 12.78
N ASP A 187 0.54 -6.14 13.31
CA ASP A 187 -0.28 -5.13 12.63
C ASP A 187 0.30 -3.70 12.78
N TRP A 188 1.54 -3.58 13.24
CA TRP A 188 2.26 -2.31 13.34
C TRP A 188 3.35 -2.18 12.29
N ILE A 189 3.42 -0.99 11.69
CA ILE A 189 4.44 -0.64 10.71
C ILE A 189 5.21 0.61 11.12
N LYS A 190 6.47 0.66 10.66
CA LYS A 190 7.33 1.83 10.70
C LYS A 190 7.60 2.29 9.28
N ILE A 191 7.17 3.51 8.96
CA ILE A 191 7.41 4.16 7.68
C ILE A 191 8.68 5.00 7.80
N HIS A 192 9.69 4.70 6.99
CA HIS A 192 10.94 5.45 6.93
C HIS A 192 10.88 6.47 5.79
N TYR A 193 10.71 7.74 6.13
CA TYR A 193 10.64 8.80 5.12
C TYR A 193 12.01 9.27 4.64
N SER A 194 12.05 9.61 3.36
CA SER A 194 13.10 10.38 2.70
C SER A 194 12.60 10.87 1.34
N LYS A 195 13.40 11.63 0.60
CA LYS A 195 13.02 12.08 -0.74
C LYS A 195 12.84 10.94 -1.76
N LYS A 196 13.66 9.89 -1.69
CA LYS A 196 13.73 8.82 -2.72
C LYS A 196 13.85 7.38 -2.19
N ARG A 197 14.06 7.18 -0.89
CA ARG A 197 14.41 5.90 -0.24
C ARG A 197 13.37 5.45 0.78
N ILE A 198 12.09 5.69 0.49
CA ILE A 198 11.00 5.35 1.41
C ILE A 198 10.83 3.84 1.44
N HIS A 199 10.70 3.28 2.64
CA HIS A 199 10.43 1.87 2.85
C HIS A 199 9.65 1.69 4.16
N ILE A 200 8.99 0.54 4.28
CA ILE A 200 8.14 0.18 5.40
C ILE A 200 8.70 -1.10 6.02
N VAL A 201 8.73 -1.12 7.34
CA VAL A 201 9.21 -2.24 8.14
C VAL A 201 8.13 -2.60 9.16
N PRO A 202 7.67 -3.87 9.24
CA PRO A 202 6.82 -4.30 10.33
C PRO A 202 7.62 -4.29 11.63
N ILE A 203 6.98 -3.86 12.71
CA ILE A 203 7.60 -3.74 14.02
C ILE A 203 6.70 -4.36 15.07
N LYS A 204 7.27 -4.83 16.18
CA LYS A 204 6.45 -5.11 17.36
C LYS A 204 5.75 -3.83 17.83
N HIS A 205 4.57 -3.97 18.43
CA HIS A 205 3.93 -2.88 19.16
C HIS A 205 4.88 -2.42 20.28
N ASP A 206 5.45 -1.22 20.17
CA ASP A 206 6.18 -0.58 21.27
C ASP A 206 5.18 0.16 22.14
N VAL A 207 4.84 -0.46 23.27
CA VAL A 207 3.98 0.13 24.33
C VAL A 207 4.71 1.24 25.11
N GLU A 208 6.02 1.44 24.89
CA GLU A 208 6.88 2.24 25.79
C GLU A 208 6.80 3.77 25.59
N HIS A 209 5.92 4.29 24.74
CA HIS A 209 5.78 5.75 24.54
C HIS A 209 4.31 6.22 24.55
N GLU A 210 3.53 5.67 25.48
CA GLU A 210 2.32 6.31 26.00
C GLU A 210 2.63 6.98 27.35
N GLU A 211 3.40 8.07 27.29
CA GLU A 211 3.40 9.13 28.31
C GLU A 211 3.17 10.47 27.61
#